data_AF-A0A6H5FW30-F1
#
_entry.id   AF-A0A6H5FW30-F1
#
_cell.length_a   1.000
_cell.length_b   1.000
_cell.length_c   1.000
_cell.angle_alpha   90.00
_cell.angle_beta   90.00
_cell.angle_gamma   90.00
#
_symmetry.space_group_name_H-M   'P 1'
#
loop_
_entity.id
_entity.type
_entity.pdbx_description
1 polymer ?
#
loop_
_entity_poly.entity_id
_entity_poly.type
_entity_poly.pdbx_seq_one_letter_code
_entity_poly.pdbx_strand_id
1 'polypeptide(L)'
;MSGQNGANGKTPEIQVANGNIQWKYTTDMAWQNLISLGNLQGASADMRVSNSAIQWKRYSDTEWTTLIGLADLAGPPGATGPQGVTGNTGPAAPLLPVRLNLHLPDGLVN
;
A
#
# COMPACT_ATOMS: atom_id res chain seq x y z
N MET A 1 -42.59 -34.05 -33.76
CA MET A 1 -41.47 -34.99 -34.00
C MET A 1 -40.47 -34.77 -32.88
N SER A 2 -40.18 -35.77 -32.06
CA SER A 2 -39.10 -35.68 -31.07
C SER A 2 -37.77 -35.89 -31.79
N GLY A 3 -36.80 -35.01 -31.54
CA GLY A 3 -35.43 -35.23 -31.98
C GLY A 3 -34.90 -36.51 -31.34
N GLN A 4 -34.22 -37.35 -32.12
CA GLN A 4 -33.50 -38.49 -31.54
C GLN A 4 -32.40 -37.93 -30.64
N ASN A 5 -32.29 -38.43 -29.41
CA ASN A 5 -31.10 -38.16 -28.60
C ASN A 5 -29.90 -38.74 -29.37
N GLY A 6 -28.91 -37.88 -29.66
CA GLY A 6 -27.64 -38.33 -30.20
C GLY A 6 -27.06 -39.41 -29.27
N ALA A 7 -26.38 -40.41 -29.83
CA ALA A 7 -25.72 -41.46 -29.06
C ALA A 7 -24.89 -40.83 -27.92
N ASN A 8 -24.89 -41.47 -26.74
CA ASN A 8 -24.05 -41.04 -25.61
C ASN A 8 -22.63 -40.80 -26.13
N GLY A 9 -22.18 -39.53 -26.12
CA GLY A 9 -20.87 -39.17 -26.61
C GLY A 9 -19.80 -39.96 -25.87
N LYS A 10 -18.78 -40.44 -26.59
CA LYS A 10 -17.64 -41.13 -25.97
C LYS A 10 -17.01 -40.25 -24.88
N THR A 11 -16.65 -40.82 -23.73
CA THR A 11 -16.03 -40.08 -22.63
C THR A 11 -14.58 -39.74 -22.96
N PRO A 12 -14.20 -38.45 -23.00
CA PRO A 12 -12.81 -38.05 -23.19
C PRO A 12 -12.03 -38.09 -21.87
N GLU A 13 -10.74 -38.38 -21.97
CA GLU A 13 -9.72 -38.16 -20.94
C GLU A 13 -8.80 -37.03 -21.40
N ILE A 14 -8.31 -36.21 -20.47
CA ILE A 14 -7.45 -35.05 -20.74
C ILE A 14 -6.17 -35.18 -19.91
N GLN A 15 -5.03 -34.85 -20.51
CA GLN A 15 -3.76 -34.76 -19.80
C GLN A 15 -2.90 -33.58 -20.27
N VAL A 16 -1.84 -33.29 -19.52
CA VAL A 16 -0.77 -32.37 -19.92
C VAL A 16 0.51 -33.18 -20.07
N ALA A 17 1.05 -33.25 -21.29
CA ALA A 17 2.28 -34.00 -21.59
C ALA A 17 3.00 -33.42 -22.81
N ASN A 18 4.34 -33.51 -22.84
CA ASN A 18 5.17 -33.16 -24.01
C ASN A 18 4.87 -31.78 -24.59
N GLY A 19 4.68 -30.77 -23.73
CA GLY A 19 4.39 -29.40 -24.16
C GLY A 19 2.99 -29.20 -24.75
N ASN A 20 2.04 -30.13 -24.54
CA ASN A 20 0.67 -30.03 -25.04
C ASN A 20 -0.36 -30.41 -23.97
N ILE A 21 -1.54 -29.79 -24.02
CA ILE A 21 -2.77 -30.41 -23.54
C ILE A 21 -3.17 -31.45 -24.58
N GLN A 22 -3.39 -32.67 -24.15
CA GLN A 22 -3.74 -33.80 -25.00
C GLN A 22 -5.08 -34.40 -24.57
N TRP A 23 -5.74 -35.07 -25.51
CA TRP A 23 -7.00 -35.76 -25.27
C TRP A 23 -7.03 -37.13 -25.94
N LYS A 24 -7.82 -38.04 -25.41
CA LYS A 24 -8.22 -39.28 -26.08
C LYS A 24 -9.58 -39.72 -25.56
N TYR A 25 -10.27 -40.63 -26.25
CA TYR A 25 -11.40 -41.32 -25.62
C TYR A 25 -10.88 -42.42 -24.69
N THR A 26 -11.67 -42.77 -23.67
CA THR A 26 -11.34 -43.87 -22.74
C THR A 26 -11.10 -45.22 -23.45
N THR A 27 -11.70 -45.40 -24.63
CA THR A 27 -11.53 -46.58 -25.50
C THR A 27 -10.24 -46.57 -26.33
N ASP A 28 -9.57 -45.43 -26.43
CA ASP A 28 -8.44 -45.23 -27.33
C ASP A 28 -7.12 -45.36 -26.55
N MET A 29 -6.10 -45.89 -27.23
CA MET A 29 -4.75 -46.06 -26.66
C MET A 29 -3.85 -44.86 -26.95
N ALA A 30 -4.09 -44.15 -28.06
CA ALA A 30 -3.26 -43.04 -28.51
C ALA A 30 -3.82 -41.69 -28.05
N TRP A 31 -2.93 -40.81 -27.60
CA TRP A 31 -3.24 -39.43 -27.24
C TRP A 31 -3.11 -38.51 -28.45
N GLN A 32 -4.05 -37.58 -28.59
CA GLN A 32 -4.07 -36.55 -29.63
C GLN A 32 -3.73 -35.20 -29.00
N ASN A 33 -2.88 -34.40 -29.67
CA ASN A 33 -2.60 -33.04 -29.23
C ASN A 33 -3.83 -32.14 -29.45
N LEU A 34 -4.27 -31.45 -28.39
CA LEU A 34 -5.37 -30.47 -28.44
C LEU A 34 -4.82 -29.05 -28.58
N ILE A 35 -3.97 -28.65 -27.64
CA ILE A 35 -3.43 -27.28 -27.53
C ILE A 35 -1.95 -27.38 -27.16
N SER A 36 -1.08 -26.69 -27.89
CA SER A 36 0.32 -26.49 -27.47
C SER A 36 0.38 -25.55 -26.27
N LEU A 37 1.13 -25.92 -25.22
CA LEU A 37 1.36 -25.07 -24.06
C LEU A 37 2.07 -23.76 -24.42
N GLY A 38 2.86 -23.75 -25.52
CA GLY A 38 3.47 -22.52 -26.03
C GLY A 38 2.45 -21.47 -26.50
N ASN A 39 1.24 -21.90 -26.88
CA ASN A 39 0.14 -20.99 -27.24
C ASN A 39 -0.59 -20.44 -26.00
N LEU A 40 -0.38 -21.04 -24.82
CA LEU A 40 -0.97 -20.59 -23.56
C LEU A 40 -0.04 -19.59 -22.87
N GLN A 41 0.25 -18.47 -23.54
CA GLN A 41 0.88 -17.33 -22.89
C GLN A 41 -0.19 -16.38 -22.36
N GLY A 42 -0.25 -16.22 -21.04
CA GLY A 42 -0.91 -15.07 -20.43
C GLY A 42 -0.14 -13.80 -20.77
N ALA A 43 -0.83 -12.67 -20.94
CA ALA A 43 -0.16 -11.40 -21.14
C ALA A 43 0.69 -11.07 -19.90
N SER A 44 2.01 -11.12 -20.04
CA SER A 44 2.93 -10.58 -19.04
C SER A 44 2.90 -9.05 -19.10
N ALA A 45 2.93 -8.43 -17.93
CA ALA A 45 3.05 -6.99 -17.80
C ALA A 45 4.37 -6.65 -17.12
N ASP A 46 5.11 -5.71 -17.71
CA ASP A 46 6.22 -5.05 -17.05
C ASP A 46 5.68 -3.99 -16.10
N MET A 47 6.35 -3.82 -14.96
CA MET A 47 6.00 -2.83 -13.95
C MET A 47 7.16 -1.84 -13.79
N ARG A 48 6.84 -0.57 -13.59
CA ARG A 48 7.85 0.45 -13.24
C ARG A 48 7.30 1.46 -12.24
N VAL A 49 8.22 2.14 -11.58
CA VAL A 49 7.93 3.36 -10.82
C VAL A 49 8.56 4.54 -11.55
N SER A 50 7.77 5.57 -11.86
CA SER A 50 8.23 6.84 -12.40
C SER A 50 8.37 7.88 -11.28
N ASN A 51 8.66 9.13 -11.64
CA ASN A 51 8.69 10.24 -10.69
C ASN A 51 7.33 10.54 -10.04
N SER A 52 6.21 10.11 -10.63
CA SER A 52 4.86 10.48 -10.19
C SER A 52 3.87 9.32 -10.08
N ALA A 53 4.19 8.12 -10.58
CA ALA A 53 3.25 7.00 -10.60
C ALA A 53 3.93 5.63 -10.59
N ILE A 54 3.20 4.63 -10.11
CA ILE A 54 3.44 3.22 -10.45
C ILE A 54 2.71 2.96 -11.78
N GLN A 55 3.39 2.31 -12.73
CA GLN A 55 2.89 2.11 -14.08
C GLN A 55 3.11 0.67 -14.53
N TRP A 56 2.29 0.22 -15.47
CA TRP A 56 2.36 -1.10 -16.07
C TRP A 56 2.31 -1.01 -17.60
N LYS A 57 2.83 -2.04 -18.27
CA LYS A 57 2.79 -2.14 -19.73
C LYS A 57 2.86 -3.59 -20.17
N ARG A 58 2.03 -4.04 -21.14
CA ARG A 58 2.23 -5.38 -21.74
C ARG A 58 3.45 -5.35 -22.66
N TYR A 59 4.04 -6.51 -22.89
CA TYR A 59 5.20 -6.62 -23.80
C TYR A 59 4.93 -6.03 -25.20
N SER A 60 3.71 -6.14 -25.71
CA SER A 60 3.31 -5.59 -27.03
C SER A 60 3.01 -4.09 -27.04
N ASP A 61 2.85 -3.46 -25.87
CA ASP A 61 2.47 -2.06 -25.77
C ASP A 61 3.74 -1.18 -25.87
N THR A 62 3.64 -0.03 -26.55
CA THR A 62 4.74 0.95 -26.60
C THR A 62 4.66 1.91 -25.42
N GLU A 63 3.45 2.30 -25.04
CA GLU A 63 3.15 3.27 -23.99
C GLU A 63 2.89 2.63 -22.63
N TRP A 64 3.28 3.33 -21.57
CA TRP A 64 3.03 2.90 -20.19
C TRP A 64 1.68 3.41 -19.68
N THR A 65 0.94 2.55 -18.99
CA THR A 65 -0.34 2.91 -18.36
C THR A 65 -0.12 3.18 -16.88
N THR A 66 -0.68 4.28 -16.38
CA THR A 66 -0.67 4.59 -14.94
C THR A 66 -1.58 3.63 -14.18
N LEU A 67 -1.01 2.94 -13.18
CA LEU A 67 -1.76 2.12 -12.22
C LEU A 67 -2.29 2.97 -11.08
N ILE A 68 -1.39 3.74 -10.45
CA ILE A 68 -1.67 4.60 -9.30
C ILE A 68 -0.67 5.74 -9.23
N GLY A 69 -1.14 6.95 -8.89
CA GLY A 69 -0.28 8.10 -8.63
C GLY A 69 0.42 7.96 -7.28
N LEU A 70 1.67 8.39 -7.16
CA LEU A 70 2.41 8.33 -5.90
C LEU A 70 1.82 9.25 -4.83
N ALA A 71 1.18 10.35 -5.24
CA ALA A 71 0.46 11.25 -4.33
C ALA A 71 -0.73 10.56 -3.65
N ASP A 72 -1.35 9.59 -4.33
CA ASP A 72 -2.51 8.85 -3.82
C ASP A 72 -2.09 7.76 -2.81
N LEU A 73 -0.79 7.46 -2.72
CA LEU A 73 -0.22 6.53 -1.73
C LEU A 73 0.18 7.23 -0.42
N ALA A 74 0.08 8.56 -0.35
CA ALA A 74 0.41 9.30 0.87
C ALA A 74 -0.61 8.98 1.97
N GLY A 75 -0.11 8.48 3.10
CA GLY A 75 -0.91 8.36 4.32
C GLY A 75 -1.24 9.74 4.91
N PRO A 76 -2.23 9.82 5.82
CA PRO A 76 -2.50 11.05 6.54
C PRO A 76 -1.25 11.52 7.31
N PRO A 77 -1.08 12.84 7.54
CA PRO A 77 -0.03 13.34 8.41
C PRO A 77 -0.02 12.64 9.77
N GLY A 78 1.17 12.42 10.33
CA GLY A 78 1.30 11.90 11.69
C GLY A 78 0.59 12.82 12.70
N ALA A 79 0.15 12.24 13.83
CA ALA A 79 -0.45 13.02 14.91
C ALA A 79 0.54 14.09 15.43
N THR A 80 -0.01 15.23 15.87
CA THR A 80 0.79 16.24 16.59
C THR A 80 1.40 15.61 17.84
N GLY A 81 2.68 15.87 18.10
CA GLY A 81 3.36 15.39 19.31
C GLY A 81 2.75 15.98 20.59
N PRO A 82 3.00 15.36 21.76
CA PRO A 82 2.52 15.88 23.04
C PRO A 82 3.11 17.27 23.33
N GLN A 83 2.33 18.12 24.01
CA GLN A 83 2.81 19.40 24.53
C GLN A 83 3.97 19.18 25.51
N GLY A 84 5.03 19.99 25.39
CA GLY A 84 6.15 19.97 26.33
C GLY A 84 5.73 20.37 27.75
N VAL A 85 6.49 19.93 28.76
CA VAL A 85 6.23 20.28 30.17
C VAL A 85 6.39 21.79 30.40
N THR A 86 5.55 22.36 31.25
CA THR A 86 5.70 23.76 31.71
C THR A 86 7.05 23.93 32.42
N GLY A 87 7.78 24.99 32.07
CA GLY A 87 9.06 25.30 32.71
C GLY A 87 8.91 25.66 34.19
N ASN A 88 9.98 25.45 34.96
CA ASN A 88 10.01 25.76 36.39
C ASN A 88 9.81 27.27 36.63
N THR A 89 9.07 27.63 37.68
CA THR A 89 9.01 29.02 38.16
C THR A 89 10.40 29.50 38.56
N GLY A 90 10.81 30.68 38.10
CA GLY A 90 12.09 31.29 38.45
C GLY A 90 12.21 31.60 39.96
N PRO A 91 13.43 31.80 40.47
CA PRO A 91 13.65 32.09 41.89
C PRO A 91 12.92 33.36 42.33
N ALA A 92 12.31 33.32 43.51
CA ALA A 92 11.65 34.49 44.10
C ALA A 92 12.68 35.62 44.32
N ALA A 93 12.33 36.84 43.93
CA ALA A 93 13.17 38.00 44.17
C ALA A 93 13.37 38.22 45.69
N PRO A 94 14.57 38.62 46.15
CA PRO A 94 14.79 38.89 47.56
C PRO A 94 13.86 40.02 48.06
N LEU A 95 13.14 39.77 49.15
CA LEU A 95 12.39 40.82 49.84
C LEU A 95 13.40 41.79 50.47
N LEU A 96 13.59 42.96 49.86
CA LEU A 96 14.35 44.04 50.48
C LEU A 96 13.53 44.59 51.66
N PRO A 97 14.08 44.69 52.88
CA PRO A 97 13.35 45.23 54.02
C PRO A 97 13.12 46.74 53.83
N VAL A 98 11.85 47.17 53.92
CA VAL A 98 11.46 48.58 54.01
C VAL A 98 12.11 49.20 55.25
N ARG A 99 12.95 50.23 55.08
CA ARG A 99 13.50 51.00 56.20
C ARG A 99 12.48 52.08 56.58
N LEU A 100 11.81 51.89 57.71
CA LEU A 100 11.03 52.93 58.40
C LEU A 100 12.00 54.01 58.92
N ASN A 101 11.87 55.24 58.42
CA ASN A 101 12.65 56.38 58.91
C ASN A 101 11.94 56.99 60.13
N LEU A 102 12.45 56.74 61.34
CA LEU A 102 11.97 57.37 62.56
C LEU A 102 12.72 58.70 62.76
N HIS A 103 12.06 59.82 62.49
CA HIS A 103 12.51 61.11 63.00
C HIS A 103 11.95 61.30 64.43
N LEU A 104 12.84 61.45 65.41
CA LEU A 104 12.47 61.94 66.74
C LEU A 104 12.63 63.48 66.74
N PRO A 105 11.68 64.26 67.30
CA PRO A 105 11.83 65.71 67.42
C PRO A 105 12.56 66.06 68.72
N ASP A 106 13.69 66.75 68.62
CA ASP A 106 14.38 67.32 69.79
C ASP A 106 13.73 68.65 70.19
N GLY A 107 13.26 68.71 71.43
CA GLY A 107 12.79 69.92 72.09
C GLY A 107 13.81 70.49 73.09
N LEU A 108 13.92 71.81 73.07
CA LEU A 108 14.16 72.78 74.17
C LEU A 108 15.46 72.74 74.99
N VAL A 109 16.23 73.85 74.92
CA VAL A 109 16.77 74.71 76.02
C VAL A 109 17.60 75.83 75.35
N ASN A 110 17.65 77.11 75.72
CA ASN A 110 17.08 78.00 76.75
C ASN A 110 16.97 79.39 76.09
#